data_AF-A0A3C0PB44-F1
#
_entry.id   AF-A0A3C0PB44-F1
#
_cell.length_a   1.000
_cell.length_b   1.000
_cell.length_c   1.000
_cell.angle_alpha   90.00
_cell.angle_beta   90.00
_cell.angle_gamma   90.00
#
_symmetry.space_group_name_H-M   'P 1'
#
loop_
_entity.id
_entity.type
_entity.pdbx_description
1 polymer ?
#
loop_
_entity_poly.entity_id
_entity_poly.type
_entity_poly.pdbx_seq_one_letter_code
_entity_poly.pdbx_strand_id
1 'polypeptide(L)'
;MEHYFIEKEHKDSDFFEFTWQFLNYSYIFKSCDDVFSKDNVDYGTFVLLKAIAKNATIYGDVLDIGCGYGVIGIVLSKLYPDIKITQSDVNETALMLTRNNIKVNNVNNIKKVVKSNAYENIEENFDFIISNPPIKAGKKVL
;
A
#
# COMPACT_ATOMS: atom_id res chain seq x y z
N MET A 1 -4.95 10.50 -22.60
CA MET A 1 -4.65 9.19 -21.98
C MET A 1 -3.17 9.15 -21.64
N GLU A 2 -2.69 10.12 -20.84
CA GLU A 2 -1.26 10.40 -20.65
C GLU A 2 -0.95 11.02 -19.26
N HIS A 3 -1.91 11.06 -18.33
CA HIS A 3 -1.73 11.81 -17.09
C HIS A 3 -1.28 10.98 -15.88
N TYR A 4 -0.96 9.68 -16.07
CA TYR A 4 -0.49 8.79 -14.99
C TYR A 4 1.04 8.55 -15.00
N PHE A 5 1.78 9.15 -15.95
CA PHE A 5 3.19 8.80 -16.21
C PHE A 5 4.17 9.97 -16.17
N ILE A 6 3.77 11.13 -15.66
CA ILE A 6 4.67 12.28 -15.55
C ILE A 6 5.17 12.35 -14.12
N GLU A 7 6.46 12.07 -13.92
CA GLU A 7 7.18 12.41 -12.68
C GLU A 7 7.08 13.92 -12.49
N LYS A 8 6.15 14.35 -11.63
CA LYS A 8 6.07 15.73 -11.16
C LYS A 8 6.99 15.90 -9.96
N GLU A 9 7.76 16.98 -9.96
CA GLU A 9 8.35 17.50 -8.73
C GLU A 9 7.20 17.92 -7.78
N HIS A 10 7.09 17.25 -6.63
CA HIS A 10 6.09 17.55 -5.61
C HIS A 10 6.63 18.61 -4.66
N LYS A 11 5.81 19.63 -4.35
CA LYS A 11 6.08 20.58 -3.26
C LYS A 11 5.52 20.02 -1.95
N ASP A 12 6.08 20.41 -0.81
CA ASP A 12 5.59 19.97 0.50
C ASP A 12 4.11 20.28 0.76
N SER A 13 3.55 21.29 0.07
CA SER A 13 2.12 21.64 0.09
C SER A 13 1.18 20.62 -0.53
N ASP A 14 1.71 19.67 -1.30
CA ASP A 14 0.91 18.74 -2.11
C ASP A 14 0.56 17.46 -1.35
N PHE A 15 0.97 17.38 -0.08
CA PHE A 15 0.78 16.21 0.77
C PHE A 15 -0.23 16.44 1.89
N PHE A 16 -1.05 15.43 2.13
CA PHE A 16 -1.99 15.37 3.24
C PHE A 16 -1.48 14.35 4.25
N GLU A 17 -1.58 14.68 5.53
CA GLU A 17 -1.31 13.75 6.62
C GLU A 17 -2.56 13.57 7.46
N PHE A 18 -2.90 12.33 7.79
CA PHE A 18 -4.03 12.01 8.64
C PHE A 18 -3.73 10.85 9.57
N THR A 19 -4.37 10.87 10.73
CA THR A 19 -4.36 9.75 11.67
C THR A 19 -5.55 8.84 11.40
N TRP A 20 -5.31 7.54 11.42
CA TRP A 20 -6.34 6.53 11.25
C TRP A 20 -6.24 5.46 12.34
N GLN A 21 -7.37 5.11 12.93
CA GLN A 21 -7.45 4.08 13.96
C GLN A 21 -7.97 2.78 13.35
N PHE A 22 -7.27 1.69 13.62
CA PHE A 22 -7.72 0.35 13.23
C PHE A 22 -7.39 -0.66 14.32
N LEU A 23 -8.44 -1.30 14.85
CA LEU A 23 -8.39 -2.13 16.05
C LEU A 23 -7.75 -1.34 17.21
N ASN A 24 -6.68 -1.86 17.81
CA ASN A 24 -5.94 -1.27 18.92
C ASN A 24 -4.72 -0.43 18.49
N TYR A 25 -4.58 -0.14 17.19
CA TYR A 25 -3.44 0.59 16.65
C TYR A 25 -3.85 1.92 16.04
N SER A 26 -3.04 2.93 16.33
CA SER A 26 -3.03 4.22 15.65
C SER A 26 -2.01 4.19 14.51
N TYR A 27 -2.43 4.69 13.36
CA TYR A 27 -1.60 4.84 12.17
C TYR A 27 -1.58 6.30 11.73
N ILE A 28 -0.45 6.74 11.19
CA ILE A 28 -0.32 8.05 10.56
C ILE A 28 0.03 7.79 9.10
N PHE A 29 -0.76 8.33 8.19
CA PHE A 29 -0.52 8.18 6.76
C PHE A 29 -0.36 9.56 6.12
N LYS A 30 0.71 9.68 5.33
CA LYS A 30 0.95 10.73 4.36
C LYS A 30 0.50 10.24 2.98
N SER A 31 -0.20 11.08 2.25
CA SER A 31 -0.76 10.86 0.90
C SER A 31 -0.62 12.13 0.06
N CYS A 32 -0.98 12.07 -1.23
CA CYS A 32 -1.08 13.24 -2.11
C CYS A 32 -2.20 13.05 -3.14
N ASP A 33 -2.48 14.09 -3.94
CA ASP A 33 -3.52 14.03 -4.98
C ASP A 33 -3.24 12.98 -6.07
N ASP A 34 -1.98 12.61 -6.30
CA ASP A 34 -1.56 11.68 -7.37
C ASP A 34 -1.64 10.19 -6.95
N VAL A 35 -2.14 9.89 -5.75
CA VAL A 35 -2.35 8.51 -5.27
C VAL A 35 -3.81 8.22 -4.95
N PHE A 36 -4.20 6.95 -5.04
CA PHE A 36 -5.57 6.50 -4.77
C PHE A 36 -5.95 6.74 -3.31
N SER A 37 -7.17 7.24 -3.05
CA SER A 37 -7.75 7.51 -1.71
C SER A 37 -6.92 8.50 -0.87
N LYS A 38 -6.96 9.78 -1.28
CA LYS A 38 -6.04 10.81 -0.80
C LYS A 38 -6.27 11.32 0.62
N ASP A 39 -7.49 11.32 1.15
CA ASP A 39 -7.84 11.97 2.42
C ASP A 39 -8.27 10.98 3.51
N ASN A 40 -8.39 9.70 3.17
CA ASN A 40 -8.74 8.62 4.08
C ASN A 40 -8.26 7.26 3.55
N VAL A 41 -8.32 6.25 4.40
CA VAL A 41 -8.20 4.85 3.96
C VAL A 41 -9.43 4.46 3.15
N ASP A 42 -9.20 3.92 1.95
CA ASP A 42 -10.25 3.42 1.06
C ASP A 42 -11.15 2.40 1.77
N TYR A 43 -12.45 2.45 1.47
CA TYR A 43 -13.44 1.57 2.10
C TYR A 43 -13.19 0.09 1.75
N GLY A 44 -12.79 -0.21 0.51
CA GLY A 44 -12.43 -1.57 0.10
C GLY A 44 -11.24 -2.10 0.88
N THR A 45 -10.18 -1.29 1.02
CA THR A 45 -9.02 -1.60 1.86
C THR A 45 -9.43 -1.86 3.32
N PHE A 46 -10.30 -1.02 3.88
CA PHE A 46 -10.80 -1.21 5.25
C PHE A 46 -11.57 -2.53 5.43
N VAL A 47 -12.47 -2.87 4.49
CA VAL A 47 -13.24 -4.11 4.53
C VAL A 47 -12.31 -5.32 4.40
N LEU A 48 -11.34 -5.27 3.50
CA LEU A 48 -10.32 -6.31 3.32
C LEU A 48 -9.53 -6.55 4.62
N LEU A 49 -9.02 -5.48 5.23
CA LEU A 49 -8.26 -5.57 6.48
C LEU A 49 -9.11 -6.13 7.63
N LYS A 50 -10.39 -5.72 7.75
CA LYS A 50 -11.31 -6.31 8.73
C LYS A 50 -11.54 -7.80 8.50
N ALA A 51 -11.70 -8.21 7.25
CA ALA A 51 -11.92 -9.61 6.91
C ALA A 51 -10.69 -10.47 7.24
N ILE A 52 -9.48 -9.99 6.94
CA ILE A 52 -8.22 -10.65 7.30
C ILE A 52 -8.10 -10.77 8.82
N ALA A 53 -8.22 -9.66 9.54
CA ALA A 53 -8.05 -9.65 11.00
C ALA A 53 -9.06 -10.54 11.74
N LYS A 54 -10.25 -10.76 11.17
CA LYS A 54 -11.28 -11.60 11.76
C LYS A 54 -11.13 -13.09 11.42
N ASN A 55 -10.71 -13.41 10.19
CA ASN A 55 -10.88 -14.76 9.65
C ASN A 55 -9.58 -15.44 9.22
N ALA A 56 -8.44 -14.74 9.24
CA ALA A 56 -7.17 -15.27 8.77
C ALA A 56 -6.03 -15.07 9.78
N THR A 57 -5.09 -16.02 9.77
CA THR A 57 -3.80 -15.90 10.41
C THR A 57 -2.75 -15.88 9.31
N ILE A 58 -2.13 -14.71 9.11
CA ILE A 58 -1.10 -14.51 8.09
C ILE A 58 0.25 -14.91 8.67
N TYR A 59 1.08 -15.56 7.88
CA TYR A 59 2.41 -16.02 8.26
C TYR A 59 3.38 -15.92 7.06
N GLY A 60 4.68 -16.01 7.35
CA GLY A 60 5.71 -16.14 6.31
C GLY A 60 5.92 -14.87 5.47
N ASP A 61 6.19 -15.07 4.17
CA ASP A 61 6.45 -14.01 3.21
C ASP A 61 5.14 -13.53 2.55
N VAL A 62 4.90 -12.23 2.57
CA VAL A 62 3.65 -11.60 2.10
C VAL A 62 3.96 -10.56 1.02
N LEU A 63 3.17 -10.55 -0.04
CA LEU A 63 3.19 -9.53 -1.09
C LEU A 63 1.94 -8.65 -1.01
N ASP A 64 2.14 -7.34 -0.88
CA ASP A 64 1.13 -6.30 -1.08
C ASP A 64 1.34 -5.68 -2.47
N ILE A 65 0.46 -6.00 -3.42
CA ILE A 65 0.57 -5.62 -4.84
C ILE A 65 -0.42 -4.50 -5.19
N GLY A 66 0.11 -3.43 -5.79
CA GLY A 66 -0.60 -2.16 -5.94
C GLY A 66 -0.75 -1.47 -4.59
N CYS A 67 0.36 -1.34 -3.85
CA CYS A 67 0.34 -0.95 -2.43
C CYS A 67 -0.12 0.50 -2.20
N GLY A 68 -0.15 1.35 -3.23
CA GLY A 68 -0.47 2.77 -3.08
C GLY A 68 0.48 3.44 -2.10
N TYR A 69 -0.06 4.17 -1.11
CA TYR A 69 0.73 4.77 -0.02
C TYR A 69 0.99 3.81 1.17
N GLY A 70 0.73 2.50 0.99
CA GLY A 70 1.28 1.44 1.82
C GLY A 70 0.38 0.90 2.94
N VAL A 71 -0.91 1.26 2.95
CA VAL A 71 -1.84 0.95 4.05
C VAL A 71 -1.88 -0.53 4.39
N ILE A 72 -2.07 -1.40 3.40
CA ILE A 72 -2.26 -2.84 3.63
C ILE A 72 -1.02 -3.43 4.30
N GLY A 73 0.16 -3.28 3.70
CA GLY A 73 1.41 -3.76 4.28
C GLY A 73 1.73 -3.19 5.66
N ILE A 74 1.52 -1.88 5.88
CA ILE A 74 1.81 -1.26 7.19
C ILE A 74 0.86 -1.76 8.29
N VAL A 75 -0.41 -1.99 7.97
CA VAL A 75 -1.37 -2.54 8.94
C VAL A 75 -1.03 -3.99 9.25
N LEU A 76 -0.79 -4.82 8.23
CA LEU A 76 -0.42 -6.22 8.43
C LEU A 76 0.88 -6.37 9.22
N SER A 77 1.84 -5.48 8.99
CA SER A 77 3.09 -5.42 9.76
C SER A 77 2.85 -5.31 11.27
N LYS A 78 1.94 -4.42 11.70
CA LYS A 78 1.64 -4.26 13.13
C LYS A 78 0.80 -5.39 13.70
N LEU A 79 -0.14 -5.94 12.91
CA LEU A 79 -1.01 -7.04 13.34
C LEU A 79 -0.27 -8.38 13.45
N TYR A 80 0.72 -8.60 12.58
CA TYR A 80 1.49 -9.84 12.51
C TYR A 80 3.00 -9.52 12.50
N PRO A 81 3.63 -9.29 13.66
CA PRO A 81 5.04 -8.86 13.72
C PRO A 81 6.06 -9.81 13.09
N ASP A 82 5.72 -11.10 12.98
CA ASP A 82 6.63 -12.15 12.50
C ASP A 82 6.63 -12.36 10.98
N ILE A 83 5.70 -11.74 10.24
CA ILE A 83 5.65 -11.86 8.77
C ILE A 83 6.69 -10.95 8.12
N LYS A 84 7.05 -11.22 6.87
CA LYS A 84 7.94 -10.37 6.07
C LYS A 84 7.21 -9.86 4.84
N ILE A 85 7.14 -8.55 4.68
CA ILE A 85 6.26 -7.95 3.66
C ILE A 85 7.08 -7.33 2.54
N THR A 86 6.76 -7.67 1.30
CA THR A 86 7.15 -6.92 0.11
C THR A 86 5.97 -6.07 -0.34
N GLN A 87 6.20 -4.78 -0.58
CA GLN A 87 5.20 -3.88 -1.15
C GLN A 87 5.62 -3.49 -2.56
N SER A 88 4.67 -3.48 -3.49
CA SER A 88 4.93 -3.14 -4.89
C SER A 88 3.85 -2.27 -5.49
N ASP A 89 4.27 -1.35 -6.35
CA ASP A 89 3.39 -0.46 -7.11
C ASP A 89 4.11 -0.03 -8.39
N VAL A 90 3.35 0.40 -9.39
CA VAL A 90 3.91 0.95 -10.65
C VAL A 90 4.23 2.45 -10.51
N ASN A 91 3.57 3.14 -9.57
CA ASN A 91 3.69 4.57 -9.34
C ASN A 91 4.82 4.90 -8.35
N GLU A 92 5.84 5.63 -8.80
CA GLU A 92 6.98 6.01 -7.95
C GLU A 92 6.60 6.93 -6.78
N THR A 93 5.63 7.83 -6.98
CA THR A 93 5.09 8.68 -5.90
C THR A 93 4.42 7.83 -4.82
N ALA A 94 3.70 6.79 -5.19
CA ALA A 94 3.09 5.84 -4.26
C ALA A 94 4.16 5.10 -3.44
N LEU A 95 5.25 4.65 -4.08
CA LEU A 95 6.37 4.00 -3.40
C LEU A 95 7.12 4.95 -2.47
N MET A 96 7.31 6.21 -2.87
CA MET A 96 7.90 7.24 -2.01
C MET A 96 7.05 7.45 -0.75
N LEU A 97 5.73 7.59 -0.89
CA LEU A 97 4.80 7.73 0.23
C LEU A 97 4.80 6.49 1.12
N THR A 98 4.79 5.29 0.53
CA THR A 98 4.91 4.02 1.25
C THR A 98 6.17 4.00 2.11
N ARG A 99 7.34 4.34 1.56
CA ARG A 99 8.59 4.43 2.32
C ARG A 99 8.53 5.45 3.45
N ASN A 100 7.85 6.58 3.26
CA ASN A 100 7.65 7.57 4.32
C ASN A 100 6.75 7.02 5.43
N ASN A 101 5.61 6.44 5.06
CA ASN A 101 4.63 5.90 6.00
C ASN A 101 5.18 4.71 6.80
N ILE A 102 6.05 3.89 6.22
CA ILE A 102 6.79 2.84 6.92
C ILE A 102 7.60 3.43 8.09
N LYS A 103 8.35 4.51 7.83
CA LYS A 103 9.16 5.18 8.85
C LYS A 103 8.29 5.80 9.93
N VAL A 104 7.25 6.55 9.54
CA VAL A 104 6.36 7.25 10.48
C VAL A 104 5.62 6.26 11.39
N ASN A 105 5.25 5.08 10.88
CA ASN A 105 4.56 4.05 11.65
C ASN A 105 5.48 3.11 12.44
N ASN A 106 6.81 3.29 12.35
CA ASN A 106 7.83 2.48 13.02
C ASN A 106 7.66 0.97 12.77
N VAL A 107 7.44 0.58 11.52
CA VAL A 107 7.31 -0.82 11.10
C VAL A 107 8.61 -1.35 10.52
N ASN A 108 9.08 -2.50 11.02
CA ASN A 108 10.45 -3.00 10.77
C ASN A 108 10.50 -4.30 9.95
N ASN A 109 9.36 -4.95 9.71
CA ASN A 109 9.28 -6.22 8.98
C ASN A 109 8.83 -6.04 7.51
N ILE A 110 8.88 -4.82 6.98
CA ILE A 110 8.80 -4.57 5.54
C ILE A 110 10.18 -4.88 4.93
N LYS A 111 10.28 -5.95 4.16
CA LYS A 111 11.51 -6.44 3.51
C LYS A 111 11.97 -5.50 2.40
N LYS A 112 11.05 -5.08 1.51
CA LYS A 112 11.36 -4.18 0.39
C LYS A 112 10.12 -3.48 -0.16
N VAL A 113 10.34 -2.32 -0.77
CA VAL A 113 9.35 -1.53 -1.51
C VAL A 113 9.86 -1.37 -2.95
N VAL A 114 9.22 -2.05 -3.90
CA VAL A 114 9.73 -2.24 -5.27
C VAL A 114 8.79 -1.66 -6.32
N LYS A 115 9.36 -0.99 -7.34
CA LYS A 115 8.60 -0.57 -8.51
C LYS A 115 8.37 -1.77 -9.42
N SER A 116 7.11 -2.10 -9.69
CA SER A 116 6.75 -3.23 -10.54
C SER A 116 5.41 -2.98 -11.24
N ASN A 117 5.34 -3.30 -12.52
CA ASN A 117 4.06 -3.46 -13.20
C ASN A 117 3.58 -4.90 -12.96
N ALA A 118 2.56 -5.04 -12.11
CA ALA A 118 2.16 -6.33 -11.57
C ALA A 118 3.37 -7.11 -11.03
N TYR A 119 3.71 -8.25 -11.63
CA TYR A 119 4.78 -9.15 -11.18
C TYR A 119 6.11 -8.98 -11.92
N GLU A 120 6.25 -8.04 -12.85
CA GLU A 120 7.43 -7.92 -13.74
C GLU A 120 8.78 -7.87 -12.99
N ASN A 121 8.83 -7.21 -11.83
CA ASN A 121 10.05 -7.08 -11.00
C ASN A 121 9.98 -7.88 -9.69
N ILE A 122 9.20 -8.97 -9.67
CA ILE A 122 8.98 -9.81 -8.50
C ILE A 122 9.25 -11.27 -8.87
N GLU A 123 10.32 -11.84 -8.32
CA GLU A 123 10.76 -13.21 -8.60
C GLU A 123 10.60 -14.16 -7.41
N GLU A 124 10.32 -13.62 -6.21
CA GLU A 124 10.18 -14.42 -4.99
C GLU A 124 8.83 -15.16 -4.91
N ASN A 125 8.81 -16.22 -4.11
CA ASN A 125 7.57 -16.88 -3.70
C ASN A 125 7.01 -16.21 -2.43
N PHE A 126 5.69 -16.25 -2.29
CA PHE A 126 4.98 -15.67 -1.15
C PHE A 126 3.93 -16.66 -0.64
N ASP A 127 3.76 -16.71 0.68
CA ASP A 127 2.69 -17.46 1.34
C ASP A 127 1.33 -16.77 1.13
N PHE A 128 1.34 -15.44 1.03
CA PHE A 128 0.15 -14.62 0.79
C PHE A 128 0.42 -13.52 -0.23
N ILE A 129 -0.51 -13.34 -1.17
CA ILE A 129 -0.56 -12.18 -2.06
C ILE A 129 -1.87 -11.44 -1.77
N ILE A 130 -1.76 -10.15 -1.44
CA ILE A 130 -2.87 -9.31 -1.00
C ILE A 130 -2.92 -8.09 -1.90
N SER A 131 -4.11 -7.76 -2.38
CA SER A 131 -4.32 -6.62 -3.27
C SER A 131 -5.71 -6.05 -3.10
N ASN A 132 -5.81 -4.72 -3.22
CA ASN A 132 -7.05 -4.03 -3.54
C ASN A 132 -6.94 -3.44 -4.96
N PRO A 133 -7.17 -4.25 -6.01
CA PRO A 133 -6.91 -3.83 -7.38
C PRO A 133 -7.92 -2.79 -7.86
N PRO A 134 -7.55 -1.89 -8.80
CA PRO A 134 -8.47 -0.90 -9.34
C PRO A 134 -9.59 -1.58 -10.15
N ILE A 135 -10.84 -1.19 -9.89
CA ILE A 135 -12.03 -1.75 -10.56
C ILE A 135 -12.09 -1.40 -12.05
N LYS A 136 -11.55 -0.24 -12.44
CA LYS A 136 -11.47 0.21 -13.84
C LYS A 136 -10.01 0.37 -14.30
N ALA A 137 -9.27 -0.74 -14.36
CA ALA A 137 -8.12 -0.80 -15.26
C ALA A 137 -8.67 -0.74 -16.69
N GLY A 138 -8.45 0.38 -17.39
CA GLY A 138 -9.19 0.76 -18.60
C GLY A 138 -9.45 -0.41 -19.55
N LYS A 139 -10.71 -0.86 -19.62
CA LYS A 139 -11.17 -1.57 -20.80
C LYS A 139 -10.97 -0.59 -21.96
N LYS A 140 -10.23 -0.98 -22.99
CA LYS A 140 -10.41 -0.33 -24.29
C LYS A 140 -11.90 -0.38 -24.57
N VAL A 141 -12.55 0.79 -24.55
CA VAL A 141 -13.89 0.93 -25.09
C VAL A 141 -13.73 0.58 -26.56
N LEU A 142 -14.35 -0.53 -26.98
CA LEU A 142 -14.43 -0.93 -28.38
C LEU A 142 -15.16 0.16 -29.17
#